data_AF-A0A3C0EAM5-F1
#
_entry.id   AF-A0A3C0EAM5-F1
#
_cell.length_a   1.000
_cell.length_b   1.000
_cell.length_c   1.000
_cell.angle_alpha   90.00
_cell.angle_beta   90.00
_cell.angle_gamma   90.00
#
_symmetry.space_group_name_H-M   'P 1'
#
loop_
_entity.id
_entity.type
_entity.pdbx_description
1 polymer ?
#
loop_
_entity_poly.entity_id
_entity_poly.type
_entity_poly.pdbx_seq_one_letter_code
_entity_poly.pdbx_strand_id
1 'polypeptide(L)' 'NRPVVVSCYAGIGRTGTVLACYLIHRGHGPAEAITLLRELRPGSVQTPEQEAAVYAYAQRAGI' A
#
# COMPACT_ATOMS: atom_id res chain seq x y z
N ASN A 1 20.76 -3.46 -10.42
CA ASN A 1 19.51 -4.16 -10.09
C ASN A 1 19.65 -4.79 -8.70
N ARG A 2 19.11 -4.15 -7.65
CA ARG A 2 19.16 -4.67 -6.27
C ARG A 2 17.73 -4.64 -5.70
N PRO A 3 17.07 -5.79 -5.52
CA PRO A 3 15.69 -5.82 -5.05
C PRO A 3 15.60 -5.36 -3.59
N VAL A 4 14.48 -4.74 -3.22
CA VAL A 4 14.14 -4.32 -1.86
C VAL A 4 12.92 -5.11 -1.39
N VAL A 5 12.98 -5.63 -0.16
CA VAL A 5 11.87 -6.36 0.46
C VAL A 5 11.29 -5.54 1.61
N VAL A 6 9.97 -5.42 1.63
CA VAL A 6 9.22 -4.83 2.74
C VAL A 6 8.44 -5.94 3.43
N SER A 7 8.55 -6.07 4.75
CA SER A 7 7.83 -7.08 5.51
C SER A 7 7.37 -6.56 6.88
N CYS A 8 6.39 -7.26 7.45
CA CYS A 8 5.96 -7.14 8.82
C CYS A 8 5.76 -8.57 9.34
N TYR A 9 5.20 -8.77 10.54
CA TYR A 9 5.07 -10.12 11.12
C TYR A 9 4.39 -11.14 10.18
N ALA A 10 3.17 -10.86 9.72
CA ALA A 10 2.45 -11.72 8.78
C ALA A 10 2.72 -11.37 7.31
N GLY A 11 3.45 -10.27 7.07
CA GLY A 11 3.61 -9.70 5.75
C GLY A 11 2.32 -9.13 5.14
N ILE A 12 1.13 -9.14 5.77
CA ILE A 12 -0.16 -8.77 5.14
C ILE A 12 -0.51 -7.28 5.28
N GLY A 13 -0.95 -6.83 6.45
CA GLY A 13 -1.48 -5.47 6.66
C GLY A 13 -0.44 -4.36 6.46
N ARG A 14 0.47 -4.18 7.42
CA ARG A 14 1.49 -3.11 7.40
C ARG A 14 2.36 -3.11 6.13
N THR A 15 2.74 -4.30 5.67
CA THR A 15 3.47 -4.46 4.40
C THR A 15 2.64 -3.96 3.22
N GLY A 16 1.37 -4.37 3.14
CA GLY A 16 0.44 -3.87 2.12
C GLY A 16 0.29 -2.35 2.18
N THR A 17 0.17 -1.77 3.39
CA THR A 17 0.06 -0.32 3.57
C THR A 17 1.26 0.43 2.99
N VAL A 18 2.49 -0.01 3.32
CA VAL A 18 3.72 0.64 2.81
C VAL A 18 3.86 0.46 1.30
N LEU A 19 3.54 -0.73 0.78
CA LEU A 19 3.58 -1.00 -0.66
C LEU A 19 2.51 -0.18 -1.41
N ALA A 20 1.34 0.07 -0.82
CA ALA A 20 0.30 0.90 -1.42
C ALA A 20 0.79 2.35 -1.56
N CYS A 21 1.38 2.91 -0.49
CA CYS A 21 2.02 4.22 -0.56
C CYS A 21 3.12 4.28 -1.63
N TYR A 22 3.91 3.21 -1.77
CA TYR A 22 4.92 3.14 -2.83
C TYR A 22 4.29 3.13 -4.23
N LEU A 23 3.22 2.37 -4.46
CA LEU A 23 2.52 2.39 -5.76
C LEU A 23 1.93 3.77 -6.07
N ILE A 24 1.36 4.44 -5.06
CA ILE A 24 0.89 5.83 -5.21
C ILE A 24 2.04 6.75 -5.61
N HIS A 25 3.20 6.64 -4.97
CA HIS A 25 4.40 7.38 -5.36
C HIS A 25 4.86 7.09 -6.80
N ARG A 26 4.49 5.93 -7.34
CA ARG A 26 4.75 5.53 -8.74
C ARG A 26 3.65 5.96 -9.71
N GLY A 27 2.63 6.68 -9.26
CA GLY A 27 1.58 7.28 -10.07
C GLY A 27 0.23 6.57 -10.06
N HIS A 28 0.06 5.53 -9.23
CA HIS A 28 -1.25 4.87 -9.08
C HIS A 28 -2.21 5.70 -8.22
N GLY A 29 -3.51 5.60 -8.49
CA GLY A 29 -4.53 6.13 -7.58
C GLY A 29 -4.56 5.35 -6.26
N PRO A 30 -4.97 5.94 -5.13
CA PRO A 30 -4.97 5.24 -3.83
C PRO A 30 -5.89 4.01 -3.80
N ALA A 31 -7.08 4.11 -4.40
CA ALA A 31 -8.00 2.97 -4.52
C ALA A 31 -7.42 1.87 -5.43
N GLU A 32 -6.81 2.27 -6.55
CA GLU A 32 -6.16 1.35 -7.50
C GLU A 32 -5.01 0.59 -6.85
N ALA A 33 -4.15 1.28 -6.09
CA ALA A 33 -3.02 0.69 -5.38
C ALA A 33 -3.47 -0.37 -4.36
N ILE A 34 -4.54 -0.11 -3.60
CA ILE A 34 -5.10 -1.06 -2.63
C ILE A 34 -5.69 -2.27 -3.35
N THR A 35 -6.47 -2.05 -4.42
CA THR A 35 -7.07 -3.13 -5.22
C THR A 35 -6.00 -4.04 -5.81
N LEU A 36 -5.00 -3.47 -6.48
CA LEU A 36 -3.90 -4.22 -7.08
C LEU A 36 -3.17 -5.08 -6.04
N LEU A 37 -2.91 -4.54 -4.84
CA LEU A 37 -2.25 -5.31 -3.79
C LEU A 37 -3.12 -6.44 -3.23
N ARG A 38 -4.44 -6.26 -3.18
CA ARG A 38 -5.37 -7.31 -2.76
C ARG A 38 -5.52 -8.41 -3.81
N GLU A 39 -5.40 -8.06 -5.10
CA GLU A 39 -5.35 -9.03 -6.19
C GLU A 39 -4.05 -9.85 -6.17
N LEU A 40 -2.90 -9.18 -6.09
CA LEU A 40 -1.59 -9.85 -6.04
C LEU A 40 -1.37 -10.61 -4.73
N ARG A 41 -1.98 -10.13 -3.64
CA ARG A 41 -1.78 -10.69 -2.31
C ARG A 41 -3.04 -10.47 -1.44
N PRO A 42 -3.97 -11.43 -1.49
CA PRO A 42 -5.25 -11.36 -0.79
C PRO A 42 -5.10 -10.96 0.69
N GLY A 43 -5.97 -10.04 1.12
CA GLY A 43 -6.00 -9.52 2.49
C GLY A 43 -5.04 -8.36 2.76
N SER A 44 -4.24 -7.89 1.80
CA SER A 44 -3.40 -6.70 1.98
C SER A 44 -4.22 -5.47 2.43
N VAL A 45 -3.61 -4.63 3.28
CA VAL A 45 -4.26 -3.44 3.88
C VAL A 45 -5.51 -3.86 4.67
N GLN A 46 -5.30 -4.40 5.88
CA GLN A 46 -6.29 -5.22 6.60
C GLN A 46 -7.32 -4.42 7.39
N THR A 47 -7.03 -3.17 7.74
CA THR A 47 -7.87 -2.39 8.66
C THR A 47 -8.23 -1.04 8.07
N PRO A 48 -9.36 -0.44 8.49
CA PRO A 48 -9.75 0.90 8.05
C PRO A 48 -8.68 1.96 8.31
N GLU A 49 -7.93 1.83 9.41
CA GLU A 49 -6.84 2.76 9.76
C GLU A 49 -5.67 2.63 8.78
N GLN A 50 -5.40 1.42 8.28
CA GLN A 50 -4.39 1.19 7.26
C GLN A 50 -4.82 1.78 5.91
N GLU A 51 -6.08 1.62 5.53
CA GLU A 51 -6.62 2.29 4.33
C GLU A 51 -6.56 3.81 4.47
N ALA A 52 -7.00 4.35 5.61
CA ALA A 52 -6.94 5.78 5.91
C ALA A 52 -5.50 6.33 5.83
N ALA A 53 -4.51 5.57 6.30
CA ALA A 53 -3.11 5.94 6.17
C ALA A 53 -2.64 6.04 4.70
N VAL A 54 -3.13 5.15 3.83
CA VAL A 54 -2.84 5.19 2.38
C VAL A 54 -3.46 6.42 1.73
N TYR A 55 -4.72 6.73 2.03
CA TYR A 55 -5.37 7.95 1.52
C TYR A 55 -4.71 9.23 2.06
N ALA A 56 -4.37 9.25 3.35
CA ALA A 56 -3.64 10.36 3.95
C ALA A 56 -2.27 10.57 3.29
N TYR A 57 -1.58 9.48 2.91
CA TYR A 57 -0.34 9.57 2.14
C TYR A 57 -0.57 10.22 0.77
N ALA A 58 -1.59 9.80 0.01
CA ALA A 58 -1.91 10.37 -1.31
C ALA A 58 -2.12 11.89 -1.22
N GLN A 59 -2.93 12.34 -0.25
CA GLN A 59 -3.20 13.77 -0.02
C GLN A 59 -1.91 14.57 0.28
N ARG A 60 -0.98 13.98 1.04
CA ARG A 60 0.30 14.62 1.38
C ARG A 60 1.31 14.61 0.23
N ALA A 61 1.23 13.61 -0.64
CA ALA A 61 2.11 13.49 -1.80
C ALA A 61 1.74 14.47 -2.93
N GLY A 62 0.60 15.15 -2.84
CA GLY A 62 0.13 16.10 -3.85
C GLY A 62 -0.30 15.42 -5.16
N ILE A 63 -0.77 14.18 -5.05
CA ILE A 63 -1.20 13.31 -6.17
C ILE A 63 -2.72 13.18 -6.12
#